data_AF-A0A1L9C5U0-F1
#
_entry.id   AF-A0A1L9C5U0-F1
#
_cell.length_a   1.000
_cell.length_b   1.000
_cell.length_c   1.000
_cell.angle_alpha   90.00
_cell.angle_beta   90.00
_cell.angle_gamma   90.00
#
_symmetry.space_group_name_H-M   'P 1'
#
loop_
_entity.id
_entity.type
_entity.pdbx_description
1 polymer ?
#
loop_
_entity_poly.entity_id
_entity_poly.type
_entity_poly.pdbx_seq_one_letter_code
_entity_poly.pdbx_strand_id
1 'polypeptide(L)'
;MRQLKIDIPDNLFAKLELMPDSDNFIRSLLEEALDPENTIDDPGLMAQKLISIENRLKSIEDHIAGTSSPDPVPPSPEPDNLSPDEKPVVAADPMPEEVAEQEDDPFYTKMKRIKDNEKASSADEAPSPLKQSILQYLPDGMIIKKQVLISLLSVRYPKDEVEKNIEDMIGEGTISLLDKEDGTCVQRS
;
A
#
# COMPACT_ATOMS: atom_id res chain seq x y z
N MET A 1 -17.40 -8.73 -9.03
CA MET A 1 -17.10 -7.46 -8.34
C MET A 1 -16.42 -7.77 -7.02
N ARG A 2 -15.32 -7.10 -6.68
CA ARG A 2 -14.65 -7.26 -5.37
C ARG A 2 -15.24 -6.23 -4.40
N GLN A 3 -15.54 -6.64 -3.18
CA GLN A 3 -16.08 -5.77 -2.13
C GLN A 3 -14.98 -5.46 -1.11
N LEU A 4 -14.77 -4.18 -0.82
CA LEU A 4 -13.90 -3.74 0.26
C LEU A 4 -14.74 -3.61 1.54
N LYS A 5 -14.32 -4.28 2.62
CA LYS A 5 -14.91 -4.10 3.96
C LYS A 5 -13.93 -3.30 4.81
N ILE A 6 -14.42 -2.25 5.43
CA ILE A 6 -13.65 -1.38 6.32
C ILE A 6 -14.33 -1.42 7.68
N ASP A 7 -13.59 -1.81 8.71
CA ASP A 7 -14.08 -1.75 10.09
C ASP A 7 -13.83 -0.34 10.63
N ILE A 8 -14.90 0.34 11.04
CA ILE A 8 -14.85 1.71 11.57
C ILE A 8 -15.34 1.67 13.02
N PRO A 9 -14.61 2.28 13.98
CA PRO A 9 -15.08 2.40 15.36
C PRO A 9 -16.43 3.12 15.44
N ASP A 10 -17.32 2.68 16.33
CA ASP A 10 -18.69 3.20 16.46
C ASP A 10 -18.77 4.73 16.60
N ASN A 11 -17.82 5.34 17.30
CA ASN A 11 -17.72 6.80 17.46
C ASN A 11 -17.44 7.52 16.12
N LEU A 12 -16.58 6.96 15.28
CA LEU A 12 -16.30 7.51 13.95
C LEU A 12 -17.45 7.27 13.00
N PHE A 13 -18.09 6.09 13.07
CA PHE A 13 -19.30 5.80 12.31
C PHE A 13 -20.42 6.79 12.62
N ALA A 14 -20.70 7.05 13.90
CA ALA A 14 -21.72 8.01 14.33
C ALA A 14 -21.43 9.43 13.82
N LYS A 15 -20.16 9.84 13.73
CA LYS A 15 -19.79 11.14 13.16
C LYS A 15 -19.96 11.20 11.64
N LEU A 16 -19.64 10.10 10.96
CA LEU A 16 -19.83 9.98 9.51
C LEU A 16 -21.31 10.03 9.13
N GLU A 17 -22.18 9.37 9.90
CA GLU A 17 -23.63 9.36 9.67
C GLU A 17 -24.27 10.75 9.85
N LEU A 18 -23.68 11.60 10.69
CA LEU A 18 -24.13 12.98 10.90
C LEU A 18 -23.64 13.96 9.82
N MET A 19 -22.69 13.56 8.96
CA MET A 19 -22.21 14.40 7.87
C MET A 19 -23.15 14.34 6.66
N PRO A 20 -23.49 15.50 6.06
CA PRO A 20 -24.09 15.48 4.73
C PRO A 20 -23.09 14.92 3.72
N ASP A 21 -23.57 14.10 2.79
CA ASP A 21 -22.79 13.48 1.72
C ASP A 21 -21.59 12.62 2.18
N SER A 22 -21.75 11.90 3.30
CA SER A 22 -20.75 10.98 3.84
C SER A 22 -20.19 9.99 2.81
N ASP A 23 -21.03 9.50 1.90
CA ASP A 23 -20.61 8.56 0.85
C ASP A 23 -19.63 9.20 -0.14
N ASN A 24 -19.86 10.45 -0.53
CA ASN A 24 -18.93 11.18 -1.40
C ASN A 24 -17.63 11.48 -0.67
N PHE A 25 -17.70 11.86 0.61
CA PHE A 25 -16.52 12.05 1.42
C PHE A 25 -15.64 10.79 1.50
N ILE A 26 -16.24 9.63 1.78
CA ILE A 26 -15.52 8.35 1.84
C ILE A 26 -14.96 7.97 0.47
N ARG A 27 -15.70 8.20 -0.62
CA ARG A 27 -15.20 7.95 -1.98
C ARG A 27 -14.00 8.83 -2.31
N SER A 28 -14.09 10.14 -2.08
CA SER A 28 -12.99 11.07 -2.36
C SER A 28 -11.75 10.74 -1.53
N LEU A 29 -11.93 10.36 -0.25
CA LEU A 29 -10.83 9.94 0.60
C LEU A 29 -10.15 8.65 0.08
N LEU A 30 -10.95 7.68 -0.37
CA LEU A 30 -10.42 6.44 -0.94
C LEU A 30 -9.75 6.68 -2.30
N GLU A 31 -10.31 7.55 -3.12
CA GLU A 31 -9.72 7.96 -4.40
C GLU A 31 -8.37 8.64 -4.18
N GLU A 32 -8.28 9.59 -3.24
CA GLU A 32 -7.03 10.28 -2.88
C GLU A 32 -5.97 9.30 -2.35
N ALA A 33 -6.36 8.36 -1.49
CA ALA A 33 -5.45 7.38 -0.89
C ALA A 33 -5.00 6.29 -1.87
N LEU A 34 -5.78 6.01 -2.91
CA LEU A 34 -5.49 5.01 -3.93
C LEU A 34 -4.91 5.62 -5.21
N ASP A 35 -4.80 6.94 -5.28
CA ASP A 35 -4.26 7.64 -6.43
C ASP A 35 -2.75 7.31 -6.59
N PRO A 36 -2.36 6.55 -7.62
CA PRO A 36 -0.96 6.18 -7.84
C PRO A 36 -0.10 7.39 -8.22
N GLU A 37 -0.69 8.54 -8.53
CA GLU A 37 0.04 9.78 -8.75
C GLU A 37 0.54 10.42 -7.43
N ASN A 38 -0.09 10.09 -6.30
CA ASN A 38 0.32 10.54 -4.96
C ASN A 38 1.29 9.60 -4.24
N THR A 39 1.53 8.39 -4.76
CA THR A 39 2.70 7.60 -4.36
C THR A 39 3.94 8.25 -4.96
N ILE A 40 4.55 9.16 -4.19
CA ILE A 40 5.80 9.82 -4.52
C ILE A 40 6.94 8.79 -4.41
N ASP A 41 6.96 7.85 -5.35
CA ASP A 41 7.97 6.80 -5.49
C ASP A 41 8.96 7.12 -6.63
N ASP A 42 9.06 8.38 -7.06
CA ASP A 42 10.19 8.86 -7.86
C ASP A 42 11.19 9.61 -6.96
N PRO A 43 12.29 8.95 -6.56
CA PRO A 43 13.37 9.57 -5.79
C PRO A 43 13.94 10.82 -6.47
N GLY A 44 13.89 10.88 -7.80
CA GLY A 44 14.35 12.03 -8.58
C GLY A 44 13.45 13.25 -8.42
N LEU A 45 12.13 13.06 -8.41
CA LEU A 45 11.14 14.11 -8.22
C LEU A 45 11.13 14.61 -6.76
N MET A 46 11.35 13.72 -5.80
CA MET A 46 11.62 14.07 -4.38
C MET A 46 12.89 14.90 -4.22
N ALA A 47 13.99 14.48 -4.85
CA ALA A 47 15.24 15.23 -4.80
C ALA A 47 15.08 16.62 -5.42
N GLN A 48 14.39 16.74 -6.55
CA GLN A 48 14.08 18.04 -7.16
C GLN A 48 13.19 18.91 -6.27
N LYS A 49 12.17 18.33 -5.62
CA LYS A 49 11.30 19.05 -4.68
C LYS A 49 12.06 19.55 -3.46
N LEU A 50 12.97 18.73 -2.91
CA LEU A 50 13.85 19.13 -1.80
C LEU A 50 14.80 20.25 -2.20
N ILE A 51 15.45 20.15 -3.37
CA ILE A 51 16.32 21.21 -3.91
C ILE A 51 15.53 22.51 -4.15
N SER A 52 14.30 22.41 -4.67
CA SER A 52 13.42 23.55 -4.87
C SER A 52 13.04 24.24 -3.55
N ILE A 53 12.74 23.45 -2.51
CA ILE A 53 12.46 23.97 -1.16
C ILE A 53 13.70 24.64 -0.57
N GLU A 54 14.88 24.02 -0.69
CA GLU A 54 16.15 24.58 -0.21
C GLU A 54 16.46 25.93 -0.89
N ASN A 55 16.29 26.02 -2.20
CA ASN A 55 16.46 27.28 -2.95
C ASN A 55 15.44 28.35 -2.53
N ARG A 56 14.19 27.98 -2.27
CA ARG A 56 13.17 28.91 -1.76
C ARG A 56 13.52 29.43 -0.37
N LEU A 57 13.98 28.55 0.53
CA LEU A 57 14.41 28.95 1.88
C LEU A 57 15.60 29.89 1.83
N LYS A 58 16.59 29.60 0.97
CA LYS A 58 17.74 30.49 0.75
C LYS A 58 17.33 31.84 0.17
N SER A 59 16.39 31.85 -0.78
CA SER A 59 15.84 33.10 -1.30
C SER A 59 15.13 33.91 -0.22
N ILE A 60 14.37 33.26 0.67
CA ILE A 60 13.73 33.93 1.81
C ILE A 60 14.79 34.48 2.78
N GLU A 61 15.84 33.72 3.08
CA GLU A 61 16.97 34.16 3.91
C GLU A 61 17.66 35.39 3.31
N ASP A 62 17.94 35.38 2.00
CA ASP A 62 18.52 36.51 1.27
C ASP A 62 17.59 37.73 1.26
N HIS A 63 16.28 37.54 1.14
CA HIS A 63 15.28 38.62 1.22
C HIS A 63 15.18 39.22 2.63
N ILE A 64 15.34 38.39 3.68
CA ILE A 64 15.35 38.87 5.07
C ILE A 64 16.67 39.59 5.38
N ALA A 65 17.80 39.09 4.86
CA ALA A 65 19.12 39.70 5.01
C ALA A 65 19.29 40.99 4.17
N GLY A 66 18.48 41.17 3.12
CA GLY A 66 18.57 42.26 2.16
C GLY A 66 17.36 43.20 2.17
N THR A 67 17.08 43.89 3.28
CA THR A 67 16.14 45.03 3.23
C THR A 67 16.82 46.27 2.65
N SER A 68 16.71 46.47 1.33
CA SER A 68 16.70 47.81 0.71
C SER A 68 15.86 47.80 -0.57
N SER A 69 14.62 48.31 -0.41
CA SER A 69 13.58 48.73 -1.39
C SER A 69 14.08 49.43 -2.68
N PRO A 70 13.25 49.63 -3.76
CA PRO A 70 11.76 49.68 -3.75
C PRO A 70 10.97 48.98 -4.90
N ASP A 71 9.83 48.40 -4.51
CA ASP A 71 8.40 48.47 -4.99
C ASP A 71 8.00 48.63 -6.50
N PRO A 72 6.72 48.35 -6.88
CA PRO A 72 6.36 47.27 -7.81
C PRO A 72 5.74 47.76 -9.13
N VAL A 73 5.70 46.90 -10.15
CA VAL A 73 4.96 47.16 -11.41
C VAL A 73 3.73 46.24 -11.47
N PRO A 74 2.51 46.78 -11.70
CA PRO A 74 1.25 46.03 -11.65
C PRO A 74 1.00 45.19 -12.92
N PRO A 75 0.24 44.08 -12.85
CA PRO A 75 -0.18 43.33 -14.02
C PRO A 75 -1.58 43.75 -14.50
N SER A 76 -1.79 43.73 -15.82
CA SER A 76 -3.11 43.58 -16.47
C SER A 76 -2.94 43.54 -17.99
N PRO A 77 -3.93 43.06 -18.76
CA PRO A 77 -4.90 41.98 -18.51
C PRO A 77 -4.93 40.96 -19.66
N GLU A 78 -5.55 39.80 -19.44
CA GLU A 78 -5.95 38.86 -20.51
C GLU A 78 -6.92 39.52 -21.51
N PRO A 79 -7.08 38.92 -22.71
CA PRO A 79 -8.44 38.49 -23.03
C PRO A 79 -8.55 37.13 -23.75
N ASP A 80 -9.67 36.49 -23.45
CA ASP A 80 -10.31 35.36 -24.12
C ASP A 80 -10.25 35.38 -25.65
N ASN A 81 -10.19 34.19 -26.27
CA ASN A 81 -11.06 33.89 -27.43
C ASN A 81 -11.13 32.40 -27.79
N LEU A 82 -12.32 31.84 -27.59
CA LEU A 82 -13.15 31.03 -28.51
C LEU A 82 -12.52 29.87 -29.32
N SER A 83 -13.12 28.70 -29.08
CA SER A 83 -13.26 27.53 -29.98
C SER A 83 -13.89 27.94 -31.35
N PRO A 84 -13.69 27.16 -32.45
CA PRO A 84 -14.55 26.00 -32.69
C PRO A 84 -13.95 24.79 -33.45
N ASP A 85 -14.72 23.72 -33.30
CA ASP A 85 -14.83 22.40 -33.97
C ASP A 85 -14.51 22.31 -35.47
N GLU A 86 -13.95 21.17 -35.91
CA GLU A 86 -14.43 20.36 -37.06
C GLU A 86 -13.61 19.03 -37.24
N LYS A 87 -14.35 17.92 -37.37
CA LYS A 87 -13.97 16.53 -37.72
C LYS A 87 -14.02 16.36 -39.28
N PRO A 88 -14.04 15.17 -39.94
CA PRO A 88 -13.64 13.77 -39.65
C PRO A 88 -12.98 13.02 -40.86
N VAL A 89 -12.34 11.84 -40.67
CA VAL A 89 -12.22 10.72 -41.67
C VAL A 89 -11.90 9.42 -40.88
N VAL A 90 -12.77 8.42 -40.69
CA VAL A 90 -13.33 7.32 -41.53
C VAL A 90 -12.42 6.08 -41.75
N ALA A 91 -12.96 4.93 -41.30
CA ALA A 91 -12.78 3.51 -41.71
C ALA A 91 -11.47 2.79 -41.30
N ALA A 92 -11.45 1.49 -40.97
CA ALA A 92 -12.40 0.39 -41.18
C ALA A 92 -12.23 -0.73 -40.12
N ASP A 93 -13.32 -1.46 -39.86
CA ASP A 93 -13.36 -2.82 -39.27
C ASP A 93 -12.85 -3.86 -40.30
N PRO A 94 -12.33 -5.04 -39.90
CA PRO A 94 -13.25 -6.13 -39.52
C PRO A 94 -12.73 -7.17 -38.48
N MET A 95 -13.66 -7.70 -37.67
CA MET A 95 -13.65 -9.06 -37.04
C MET A 95 -13.74 -10.18 -38.13
N PRO A 96 -13.54 -11.50 -37.89
CA PRO A 96 -13.99 -12.26 -36.70
C PRO A 96 -13.13 -13.49 -36.26
N GLU A 97 -13.65 -14.23 -35.24
CA GLU A 97 -13.45 -15.67 -34.95
C GLU A 97 -12.08 -16.11 -34.32
N GLU A 98 -11.95 -17.08 -33.41
CA GLU A 98 -12.85 -18.04 -32.74
C GLU A 98 -12.08 -18.72 -31.57
N VAL A 99 -12.84 -19.26 -30.61
CA VAL A 99 -12.58 -20.35 -29.63
C VAL A 99 -11.23 -20.47 -28.88
N ALA A 100 -11.31 -20.46 -27.55
CA ALA A 100 -10.45 -21.29 -26.71
C ALA A 100 -11.33 -22.05 -25.71
N GLU A 101 -11.50 -23.35 -25.95
CA GLU A 101 -11.98 -24.31 -24.95
C GLU A 101 -10.87 -24.47 -23.90
N GLN A 102 -11.22 -24.37 -22.62
CA GLN A 102 -10.32 -24.71 -21.53
C GLN A 102 -10.95 -25.89 -20.78
N GLU A 103 -10.38 -27.06 -21.03
CA GLU A 103 -10.74 -28.32 -20.39
C GLU A 103 -10.39 -28.27 -18.90
N ASP A 104 -11.36 -28.63 -18.06
CA ASP A 104 -11.19 -29.05 -16.68
C ASP A 104 -10.40 -30.38 -16.64
N ASP A 105 -9.31 -30.46 -15.87
CA ASP A 105 -8.78 -31.78 -15.46
C ASP A 105 -8.35 -31.82 -13.98
N PRO A 106 -8.66 -32.90 -13.23
CA PRO A 106 -8.83 -32.91 -11.80
C PRO A 106 -7.65 -33.59 -11.09
N PHE A 107 -6.65 -32.84 -10.67
CA PHE A 107 -5.57 -33.37 -9.82
C PHE A 107 -5.83 -33.10 -8.32
N TYR A 108 -6.99 -33.56 -7.83
CA TYR A 108 -7.18 -33.82 -6.40
C TYR A 108 -6.88 -35.30 -6.13
N THR A 109 -5.68 -35.60 -5.65
CA THR A 109 -5.40 -36.90 -5.00
C THR A 109 -4.63 -36.75 -3.69
N LYS A 110 -5.40 -36.91 -2.62
CA LYS A 110 -5.11 -37.47 -1.28
C LYS A 110 -3.71 -38.10 -1.07
N MET A 111 -3.09 -37.83 0.08
CA MET A 111 -2.52 -38.81 1.04
C MET A 111 -1.99 -38.08 2.30
N LYS A 112 -2.65 -38.22 3.47
CA LYS A 112 -2.28 -39.06 4.63
C LYS A 112 -0.92 -38.76 5.33
N ARG A 113 -1.02 -38.02 6.45
CA ARG A 113 -0.46 -38.26 7.80
C ARG A 113 0.77 -39.17 7.93
N ILE A 114 1.92 -38.60 8.33
CA ILE A 114 2.95 -39.27 9.17
C ILE A 114 3.47 -38.23 10.18
N LYS A 115 3.36 -38.58 11.47
CA LYS A 115 4.12 -38.00 12.58
C LYS A 115 5.51 -38.61 12.49
N ASP A 116 6.57 -37.81 12.47
CA ASP A 116 7.82 -38.18 13.13
C ASP A 116 8.57 -36.93 13.59
N ASN A 117 9.10 -37.07 14.80
CA ASN A 117 9.83 -36.11 15.59
C ASN A 117 11.31 -36.35 15.32
N GLU A 118 12.00 -35.46 14.60
CA GLU A 118 13.46 -35.45 14.63
C GLU A 118 14.01 -34.03 14.44
N LYS A 119 14.83 -33.64 15.41
CA LYS A 119 15.51 -32.37 15.53
C LYS A 119 16.79 -32.46 14.69
N ALA A 120 16.81 -31.82 13.52
CA ALA A 120 18.01 -31.62 12.73
C ALA A 120 18.26 -30.13 12.54
N SER A 121 19.25 -29.61 13.27
CA SER A 121 19.88 -28.33 13.00
C SER A 121 20.66 -28.37 11.70
N SER A 122 20.68 -27.23 11.01
CA SER A 122 21.50 -26.87 9.84
C SER A 122 21.12 -27.47 8.49
N ALA A 123 20.42 -26.65 7.69
CA ALA A 123 20.80 -26.38 6.31
C ALA A 123 20.16 -25.04 5.91
N ASP A 124 20.89 -24.28 5.11
CA ASP A 124 20.50 -23.05 4.42
C ASP A 124 19.24 -23.32 3.58
N GLU A 125 18.08 -23.26 4.21
CA GLU A 125 16.79 -23.56 3.60
C GLU A 125 16.27 -22.26 2.99
N ALA A 126 16.12 -22.27 1.66
CA ALA A 126 15.53 -21.16 0.92
C ALA A 126 14.28 -20.67 1.68
N PRO A 127 14.14 -19.35 1.92
CA PRO A 127 13.18 -18.86 2.88
C PRO A 127 11.80 -19.37 2.50
N SER A 128 11.16 -20.11 3.43
CA SER A 128 9.89 -20.75 3.16
C SER A 128 8.91 -19.69 2.64
N PRO A 129 8.03 -20.03 1.68
CA PRO A 129 7.10 -19.05 1.09
C PRO A 129 6.26 -18.33 2.16
N LEU A 130 5.98 -19.03 3.26
CA LEU A 130 5.30 -18.47 4.42
C LEU A 130 6.17 -17.49 5.21
N LYS A 131 7.44 -17.80 5.49
CA LYS A 131 8.38 -16.85 6.12
C LYS A 131 8.54 -15.58 5.28
N GLN A 132 8.62 -15.70 3.95
CA GLN A 132 8.66 -14.52 3.07
C GLN A 132 7.36 -13.70 3.14
N SER A 133 6.21 -14.38 3.16
CA SER A 133 4.91 -13.73 3.30
C SER A 133 4.80 -13.00 4.63
N ILE A 134 5.28 -13.60 5.73
CA ILE A 134 5.36 -12.95 7.05
C ILE A 134 6.17 -11.66 6.97
N LEU A 135 7.36 -11.71 6.37
CA LEU A 135 8.25 -10.54 6.22
C LEU A 135 7.66 -9.46 5.32
N GLN A 136 6.82 -9.82 4.35
CA GLN A 136 6.12 -8.85 3.49
C GLN A 136 5.13 -7.99 4.31
N TYR A 137 4.49 -8.58 5.32
CA TYR A 137 3.62 -7.84 6.23
C TYR A 137 4.40 -7.17 7.38
N LEU A 138 5.66 -7.51 7.61
CA LEU A 138 6.55 -6.97 8.64
C LEU A 138 7.79 -6.28 8.04
N PRO A 139 7.63 -5.10 7.42
CA PRO A 139 8.77 -4.26 7.05
C PRO A 139 9.54 -3.78 8.30
N ASP A 140 10.79 -3.39 8.09
CA ASP A 140 11.73 -3.01 9.15
C ASP A 140 11.17 -1.87 10.00
N GLY A 141 11.28 -2.01 11.33
CA GLY A 141 10.78 -1.02 12.28
C GLY A 141 9.26 -1.04 12.52
N MET A 142 8.49 -1.82 11.77
CA MET A 142 7.03 -1.90 11.94
C MET A 142 6.65 -2.87 13.05
N ILE A 143 5.67 -2.48 13.88
CA ILE A 143 5.18 -3.28 15.00
C ILE A 143 3.73 -3.67 14.72
N ILE A 144 3.44 -4.96 14.66
CA ILE A 144 2.10 -5.50 14.40
C ILE A 144 1.72 -6.48 15.51
N LYS A 145 0.43 -6.51 15.89
CA LYS A 145 -0.09 -7.53 16.82
C LYS A 145 0.03 -8.93 16.21
N LYS A 146 0.55 -9.90 16.98
CA LYS A 146 0.70 -11.31 16.52
C LYS A 146 -0.61 -11.86 15.93
N GLN A 147 -1.74 -11.58 16.57
CA GLN A 147 -3.07 -12.03 16.12
C GLN A 147 -3.51 -11.43 14.79
N VAL A 148 -3.13 -10.18 14.48
CA VAL A 148 -3.45 -9.53 13.20
C VAL A 148 -2.68 -10.21 12.08
N LEU A 149 -1.38 -10.45 12.28
CA LEU A 149 -0.54 -11.15 11.32
C LEU A 149 -1.05 -12.58 11.05
N ILE A 150 -1.45 -13.29 12.10
CA ILE A 150 -2.08 -14.62 11.97
C ILE A 150 -3.36 -14.52 11.14
N SER A 151 -4.23 -13.54 11.42
CA SER A 151 -5.49 -13.37 10.70
C SER A 151 -5.29 -13.08 9.21
N LEU A 152 -4.32 -12.23 8.86
CA LEU A 152 -3.99 -11.90 7.47
C LEU A 152 -3.48 -13.12 6.68
N LEU A 153 -2.60 -13.91 7.29
CA LEU A 153 -1.97 -15.06 6.64
C LEU A 153 -2.86 -16.31 6.66
N SER A 154 -3.78 -16.42 7.64
CA SER A 154 -4.73 -17.54 7.73
C SER A 154 -5.72 -17.60 6.56
N VAL A 155 -5.78 -16.55 5.74
CA VAL A 155 -6.54 -16.55 4.47
C VAL A 155 -5.93 -17.51 3.44
N ARG A 156 -4.60 -17.71 3.49
CA ARG A 156 -3.85 -18.53 2.52
C ARG A 156 -3.18 -19.75 3.14
N TYR A 157 -2.92 -19.72 4.43
CA TYR A 157 -2.18 -20.76 5.14
C TYR A 157 -2.96 -21.28 6.36
N PRO A 158 -2.73 -22.52 6.80
CA PRO A 158 -3.32 -23.03 8.03
C PRO A 158 -2.85 -22.20 9.23
N LYS A 159 -3.79 -21.83 10.11
CA LYS A 159 -3.52 -21.01 11.30
C LYS A 159 -2.37 -21.58 12.15
N ASP A 160 -2.40 -22.89 12.41
CA ASP A 160 -1.39 -23.59 13.23
C ASP A 160 0.01 -23.49 12.62
N GLU A 161 0.10 -23.51 11.28
CA GLU A 161 1.37 -23.41 10.56
C GLU A 161 1.92 -21.98 10.59
N VAL A 162 1.04 -20.97 10.49
CA VAL A 162 1.39 -19.56 10.64
C VAL A 162 1.91 -19.28 12.05
N GLU A 163 1.19 -19.73 13.08
CA GLU A 163 1.60 -19.56 14.48
C GLU A 163 2.97 -20.19 14.74
N LYS A 164 3.17 -21.42 14.26
CA LYS A 164 4.46 -22.11 14.38
C LYS A 164 5.58 -21.35 13.67
N ASN A 165 5.37 -20.91 12.43
CA ASN A 165 6.42 -20.18 11.69
C ASN A 165 6.76 -18.83 12.33
N ILE A 166 5.79 -18.13 12.90
CA ILE A 166 6.06 -16.90 13.67
C ILE A 166 6.93 -17.24 14.88
N GLU A 167 6.64 -18.31 15.61
CA GLU A 167 7.44 -18.74 16.76
C GLU A 167 8.84 -19.20 16.37
N ASP A 168 8.96 -19.92 15.25
CA ASP A 168 10.25 -20.33 14.68
C ASP A 168 11.08 -19.09 14.31
N MET A 169 10.48 -18.08 13.65
CA MET A 169 11.18 -16.83 13.30
C MET A 169 11.58 -15.99 14.52
N ILE A 170 10.82 -16.07 15.62
CA ILE A 170 11.20 -15.48 16.91
C ILE A 170 12.41 -16.23 17.50
N GLY A 171 12.38 -17.56 17.47
CA GLY A 171 13.49 -18.41 17.92
C GLY A 171 14.77 -18.22 17.10
N GLU A 172 14.63 -17.94 15.80
CA GLU A 172 15.71 -17.61 14.88
C GLU A 172 16.25 -16.18 15.04
N GLY A 173 15.54 -15.31 15.79
CA GLY A 173 15.91 -13.90 15.96
C GLY A 173 15.67 -13.03 14.73
N THR A 174 14.89 -13.51 13.75
CA THR A 174 14.52 -12.72 12.57
C THR A 174 13.45 -11.67 12.91
N ILE A 175 12.58 -12.00 13.85
CA ILE A 175 11.58 -11.09 14.42
C ILE A 175 11.63 -11.15 15.94
N SER A 176 11.35 -10.03 16.59
CA SER A 176 11.29 -9.90 18.04
C SER A 176 9.85 -9.85 18.54
N LEU A 177 9.64 -10.43 19.73
CA LEU A 177 8.39 -10.32 20.48
C LEU A 177 8.40 -9.04 21.32
N LEU A 178 7.31 -8.29 21.28
CA LEU A 178 7.11 -7.09 22.08
C LEU A 178 5.76 -7.16 22.79
N ASP A 179 5.76 -7.35 24.10
CA ASP A 179 4.52 -7.28 24.88
C ASP A 179 4.17 -5.81 25.16
N LYS A 180 2.98 -5.41 24.68
CA LYS A 180 2.38 -4.10 24.97
C LYS A 180 1.11 -4.28 25.79
N GLU A 181 0.62 -3.21 26.42
CA GLU A 181 -0.62 -3.24 27.21
C GLU A 181 -1.82 -3.80 26.41
N ASP A 182 -1.84 -3.58 25.10
CA ASP A 182 -2.91 -4.04 24.19
C ASP A 182 -2.68 -5.46 23.60
N GLY A 183 -1.69 -6.19 24.13
CA GLY A 183 -1.36 -7.57 23.76
C GLY A 183 -0.01 -7.75 23.07
N THR A 184 0.26 -9.01 22.70
CA THR A 184 1.54 -9.45 22.13
C THR A 184 1.72 -8.96 20.69
N CYS A 185 2.80 -8.22 20.46
CA CYS A 185 3.20 -7.68 19.18
C CYS A 185 4.49 -8.33 18.69
N VAL A 186 4.73 -8.26 17.38
CA VAL A 186 5.95 -8.70 16.72
C VAL A 186 6.53 -7.54 15.91
N GLN A 187 7.86 -7.49 15.86
CA GLN A 187 8.63 -6.49 15.12
C GLN A 187 9.79 -7.18 14.40
N ARG A 188 10.14 -6.73 13.20
CA ARG A 188 11.34 -7.23 12.53
C ARG A 188 12.60 -6.66 13.17
N SER A 189 13.55 -7.54 13.48
CA SER A 189 14.83 -7.21 14.15
C SER A 189 15.87 -6.64 13.20
#